data_AF-A0A0S8GTE7-F1
#
_entry.id   AF-A0A0S8GTE7-F1
#
_cell.length_a   1.000
_cell.length_b   1.000
_cell.length_c   1.000
_cell.angle_alpha   90.00
_cell.angle_beta   90.00
_cell.angle_gamma   90.00
#
_symmetry.space_group_name_H-M   'P 1'
#
loop_
_entity.id
_entity.type
_entity.pdbx_description
1 polymer ?
#
loop_
_entity_poly.entity_id
_entity_poly.type
_entity_poly.pdbx_seq_one_letter_code
_entity_poly.pdbx_strand_id
1 'polypeptide(L)' 'MVKKTIIIDNEAYERLQAVRKENESFSQVIKRIVPKPFDLKAFLKELDKHPMSREACEAIADIVESRRKHF' A
#
# COMPACT_ATOMS: atom_id res chain seq x y z
N MET A 1 24.19 8.50 -5.25
CA MET A 1 22.84 7.93 -5.49
C MET A 1 22.50 8.08 -6.95
N VAL A 2 22.05 6.99 -7.60
CA VAL A 2 21.69 7.01 -9.02
C VAL A 2 20.32 7.66 -9.16
N LYS A 3 20.23 8.73 -9.96
CA LYS A 3 18.96 9.36 -10.34
C LYS A 3 18.49 8.74 -11.64
N LYS A 4 17.21 8.38 -11.71
CA LYS A 4 16.54 7.94 -12.93
C LYS A 4 15.38 8.88 -13.20
N THR A 5 15.19 9.22 -14.47
CA THR A 5 14.05 10.01 -14.93
C THR A 5 12.97 9.05 -15.42
N ILE A 6 11.72 9.28 -15.02
CA ILE A 6 10.55 8.57 -15.51
C ILE A 6 9.56 9.61 -16.03
N ILE A 7 8.75 9.22 -17.02
CA ILE A 7 7.66 10.04 -17.54
C ILE A 7 6.36 9.46 -16.98
N ILE A 8 5.51 10.32 -16.43
CA ILE A 8 4.18 9.98 -15.93
C ILE A 8 3.17 10.96 -16.53
N ASP A 9 1.90 10.55 -16.61
CA ASP A 9 0.84 11.46 -17.02
C ASP A 9 0.55 12.55 -15.97
N ASN A 10 -0.25 13.54 -16.35
CA ASN A 10 -0.58 14.67 -15.49
C ASN A 10 -1.38 14.24 -14.26
N GLU A 11 -2.30 13.29 -14.40
CA GLU A 11 -3.12 12.81 -13.29
C GLU A 11 -2.24 12.14 -12.21
N ALA A 12 -1.31 11.29 -12.62
CA ALA A 12 -0.35 10.64 -11.74
C ALA A 12 0.55 11.67 -11.03
N TYR A 13 0.98 12.71 -11.74
CA TYR A 13 1.75 13.81 -11.15
C TYR A 13 0.94 14.57 -10.10
N GLU A 14 -0.31 14.95 -10.40
CA GLU A 14 -1.20 15.65 -9.48
C GLU A 14 -1.47 14.83 -8.22
N ARG A 15 -1.74 13.53 -8.38
CA ARG A 15 -1.93 12.60 -7.25
C ARG A 15 -0.68 12.50 -6.38
N LEU A 16 0.51 12.43 -6.98
CA LEU A 16 1.78 12.44 -6.25
C LEU A 16 2.04 13.77 -5.53
N GLN A 17 1.64 14.89 -6.14
CA GLN A 17 1.78 16.22 -5.56
C GLN A 17 0.83 16.42 -4.37
N ALA A 18 -0.42 15.98 -4.47
CA ALA A 18 -1.45 16.12 -3.44
C ALA A 18 -1.06 15.44 -2.11
N VAL A 19 -0.31 14.34 -2.17
CA VAL A 19 0.12 13.58 -0.98
C VAL A 19 1.52 13.97 -0.48
N ARG A 20 2.22 14.88 -1.16
CA ARG A 20 3.60 15.29 -0.81
C ARG A 20 3.58 16.23 0.39
N LYS A 21 4.40 15.95 1.40
CA LYS A 21 4.60 16.83 2.56
C LYS A 21 5.62 17.94 2.26
N GLU A 22 5.63 18.99 3.07
CA GLU A 22 6.67 20.04 2.98
C GLU A 22 8.07 19.43 3.05
N ASN A 23 8.95 19.87 2.16
CA ASN A 23 10.34 19.39 2.02
C ASN A 23 10.50 17.88 1.72
N GLU A 24 9.44 17.17 1.33
CA GLU A 24 9.52 15.77 0.92
C GLU A 24 9.85 15.63 -0.57
N SER A 25 10.86 14.83 -0.91
CA SER A 25 11.17 14.49 -2.30
C SER A 25 10.15 13.49 -2.88
N PHE A 26 9.92 13.53 -4.19
CA PHE A 26 9.03 12.55 -4.85
C PHE A 26 9.50 11.10 -4.66
N SER A 27 10.81 10.84 -4.51
CA SER A 27 11.31 9.51 -4.17
C SER A 27 10.88 9.04 -2.77
N GLN A 28 10.78 9.94 -1.80
CA GLN A 28 10.28 9.63 -0.46
C GLN A 28 8.76 9.41 -0.48
N VAL A 29 8.03 10.26 -1.20
CA VAL A 29 6.59 10.11 -1.41
C VAL A 29 6.28 8.72 -1.96
N ILE A 30 6.91 8.33 -3.08
CA ILE A 30 6.70 7.02 -3.72
C ILE A 30 6.96 5.89 -2.72
N LYS A 31 8.07 5.92 -1.97
CA LYS A 31 8.39 4.87 -0.99
C LYS A 31 7.39 4.79 0.17
N ARG A 32 6.75 5.90 0.51
CA ARG A 32 5.76 5.98 1.60
C ARG A 32 4.39 5.49 1.16
N ILE A 33 3.97 5.84 -0.05
CA ILE A 33 2.62 5.54 -0.54
C ILE A 33 2.55 4.25 -1.36
N VAL A 34 3.65 3.87 -2.02
CA VAL A 34 3.74 2.63 -2.79
C VAL A 34 4.31 1.56 -1.88
N PRO A 35 3.47 0.63 -1.38
CA PRO A 35 3.95 -0.48 -0.57
C PRO A 35 4.97 -1.30 -1.37
N LYS A 36 5.92 -1.92 -0.66
CA LYS A 36 6.86 -2.85 -1.30
C LYS A 36 6.08 -3.96 -1.99
N PRO A 37 6.49 -4.40 -3.19
CA PRO A 37 5.97 -5.61 -3.78
C PRO A 37 6.01 -6.74 -2.74
N PHE A 38 4.86 -7.36 -2.53
CA PHE A 38 4.66 -8.40 -1.53
C PHE A 38 4.30 -9.69 -2.25
N ASP A 39 4.97 -10.78 -1.89
CA ASP A 39 4.64 -12.10 -2.44
C ASP A 39 3.38 -12.62 -1.74
N LEU A 40 2.23 -12.26 -2.33
CA LEU A 40 0.93 -12.68 -1.83
C LEU A 40 0.80 -14.21 -1.80
N LYS A 41 1.37 -14.93 -2.76
CA LYS A 41 1.26 -16.40 -2.83
C LYS A 41 2.05 -17.04 -1.70
N ALA A 42 3.28 -16.60 -1.48
CA ALA A 42 4.10 -17.10 -0.37
C ALA A 42 3.45 -16.79 0.98
N PHE A 43 2.89 -15.59 1.14
CA PHE A 43 2.18 -15.21 2.36
C PHE A 43 0.95 -16.07 2.64
N LEU A 44 0.08 -16.28 1.64
CA LEU A 44 -1.12 -17.13 1.81
C LEU A 44 -0.73 -18.56 2.17
N LYS A 45 0.31 -19.10 1.52
CA LYS A 45 0.83 -20.44 1.84
C LYS A 45 1.34 -20.55 3.28
N GLU A 46 1.90 -19.47 3.84
CA GLU A 46 2.35 -19.46 5.23
C GLU A 46 1.18 -19.32 6.21
N LEU A 47 0.16 -18.54 5.86
CA LEU A 47 -1.08 -18.44 6.64
C LEU A 47 -1.81 -19.78 6.73
N ASP A 48 -1.83 -20.58 5.67
CA ASP A 48 -2.45 -21.92 5.69
C ASP A 48 -1.81 -22.85 6.73
N LYS A 49 -0.52 -22.66 7.05
CA LYS A 49 0.17 -23.44 8.09
C LYS A 49 -0.17 -22.96 9.51
N HIS A 50 -0.67 -21.74 9.65
CA HIS A 50 -0.98 -21.10 10.91
C HIS A 50 -2.40 -20.53 10.87
N PRO A 51 -3.43 -21.40 10.80
CA PRO A 51 -4.81 -20.97 10.64
C PRO A 51 -5.25 -20.10 11.81
N MET A 52 -5.88 -18.97 11.49
CA MET A 52 -6.45 -18.07 12.49
C MET A 52 -7.80 -18.61 13.00
N SER A 53 -8.16 -18.26 14.23
CA SER A 53 -9.49 -18.58 14.74
C SER A 53 -10.56 -17.84 13.93
N ARG A 54 -11.78 -18.38 13.95
CA ARG A 54 -12.90 -17.78 13.21
C ARG A 54 -13.19 -16.35 13.67
N GLU A 55 -13.12 -16.12 14.96
CA GLU A 55 -13.34 -14.82 15.60
C GLU A 55 -12.32 -13.78 15.12
N ALA A 56 -11.05 -14.20 14.95
CA ALA A 56 -10.00 -13.33 14.41
C ALA A 56 -10.26 -12.99 12.92
N CYS A 57 -10.72 -13.95 12.13
CA CYS A 57 -11.09 -13.72 10.72
C CYS A 57 -12.26 -12.74 10.60
N GLU A 58 -13.29 -12.89 11.43
CA GLU A 58 -14.47 -12.01 11.47
C GLU A 58 -14.06 -10.56 11.83
N ALA A 59 -13.24 -10.37 12.87
CA ALA A 59 -12.74 -9.04 13.24
C ALA A 59 -11.92 -8.36 12.12
N ILE A 60 -11.12 -9.13 11.38
CA ILE A 60 -10.37 -8.59 10.22
C ILE A 60 -11.33 -8.18 9.09
N ALA A 61 -12.36 -8.98 8.82
CA ALA A 61 -13.36 -8.67 7.79
C ALA A 61 -14.06 -7.33 8.08
N ASP A 62 -14.46 -7.10 9.34
CA ASP A 62 -15.09 -5.85 9.77
C ASP A 62 -14.18 -4.63 9.56
N ILE A 63 -12.88 -4.77 9.85
CA ILE A 63 -11.88 -3.70 9.63
C ILE A 63 -11.73 -3.40 8.13
N VAL A 64 -11.67 -4.43 7.29
CA VAL A 64 -11.55 -4.27 5.83
C VAL A 64 -12.79 -3.60 5.25
N GLU A 65 -13.98 -4.00 5.68
CA GLU A 65 -15.24 -3.40 5.23
C GLU A 65 -15.34 -1.93 5.64
N SER A 66 -14.96 -1.61 6.88
CA SER A 66 -14.96 -0.24 7.39
C SER A 66 -14.04 0.67 6.58
N ARG A 67 -12.86 0.19 6.18
CA ARG A 67 -11.93 0.95 5.32
C ARG A 67 -12.52 1.22 3.94
N ARG A 68 -13.17 0.23 3.33
CA ARG A 68 -13.79 0.38 2.01
C ARG A 68 -14.90 1.43 1.97
N LYS A 69 -15.57 1.68 3.10
CA LYS A 69 -16.61 2.72 3.25
C LYS A 69 -16.05 4.14 3.42
N HIS A 70 -14.76 4.29 3.69
CA HIS A 70 -14.10 5.58 3.96
C HIS A 70 -13.17 6.05 2.82
N PHE A 71 -13.11 5.29 1.72
CA PHE A 71 -12.50 5.68 0.45
C PHE A 71 -13.60 5.86 -0.60
#